data_AF-A0A268HD18-F1
#
_entry.id   AF-A0A268HD18-F1
#
_cell.length_a   1.000
_cell.length_b   1.000
_cell.length_c   1.000
_cell.angle_alpha   90.00
_cell.angle_beta   90.00
_cell.angle_gamma   90.00
#
_symmetry.space_group_name_H-M   'P 1'
#
loop_
_entity.id
_entity.type
_entity.pdbx_description
1 polymer ?
#
loop_
_entity_poly.entity_id
_entity_poly.type
_entity_poly.pdbx_seq_one_letter_code
_entity_poly.pdbx_strand_id
1 'polypeptide(L)' 'MLFNDALKEYENHCLARGYTKKTMINKRQEYKHLYNFLSEKRGIRELEAIIFHDLRAYISFRQQSGIEPSSIL' A
#
# COMPACT_ATOMS: atom_id res chain seq x y z
N MET A 1 -11.55 4.07 -10.25
CA MET A 1 -11.32 2.64 -9.94
C MET A 1 -11.16 2.50 -8.44
N LEU A 2 -11.74 1.46 -7.82
CA LEU A 2 -11.49 1.22 -6.40
C LEU A 2 -10.02 0.88 -6.17
N PHE A 3 -9.40 1.49 -5.17
CA PHE A 3 -7.98 1.28 -4.87
C PHE A 3 -7.67 -0.19 -4.60
N ASN A 4 -8.58 -0.91 -3.93
CA ASN A 4 -8.43 -2.33 -3.67
C ASN A 4 -8.41 -3.19 -4.96
N ASP A 5 -9.15 -2.80 -5.99
CA ASP A 5 -9.16 -3.53 -7.25
C ASP A 5 -7.84 -3.30 -8.01
N ALA A 6 -7.32 -2.07 -7.98
CA ALA A 6 -5.99 -1.75 -8.50
C ALA A 6 -4.87 -2.56 -7.82
N LEU A 7 -4.96 -2.74 -6.50
CA LEU A 7 -4.00 -3.55 -5.74
C LEU A 7 -4.04 -5.03 -6.16
N LYS A 8 -5.24 -5.60 -6.38
CA LYS A 8 -5.39 -6.98 -6.88
C LYS A 8 -4.85 -7.15 -8.30
N GLU A 9 -5.11 -6.18 -9.17
CA GLU A 9 -4.56 -6.19 -10.53
C GLU A 9 -3.03 -6.18 -10.49
N TYR A 10 -2.44 -5.31 -9.66
CA TYR A 10 -1.00 -5.26 -9.47
C TYR A 10 -0.42 -6.54 -8.86
N GLU A 11 -1.17 -7.20 -7.98
CA GLU A 11 -0.81 -8.51 -7.44
C GLU A 11 -0.72 -9.57 -8.54
N ASN A 12 -1.72 -9.64 -9.41
CA ASN A 12 -1.73 -10.54 -10.56
C ASN A 12 -0.56 -10.24 -11.52
N HIS A 13 -0.26 -8.96 -11.75
CA HIS A 13 0.91 -8.55 -12.52
C HIS A 13 2.22 -9.07 -11.91
N CYS A 14 2.39 -8.95 -10.59
CA CYS A 14 3.58 -9.45 -9.89
C CYS A 14 3.70 -10.97 -9.97
N LEU A 15 2.58 -11.70 -9.84
CA LEU A 15 2.55 -13.15 -9.99
C LEU A 15 2.94 -13.58 -11.41
N ALA A 16 2.39 -12.92 -12.44
CA ALA A 16 2.74 -13.18 -13.84
C ALA A 16 4.22 -12.89 -14.15
N ARG A 17 4.83 -11.92 -13.46
CA ARG A 17 6.27 -11.63 -13.54
C ARG A 17 7.16 -12.58 -12.76
N GLY A 18 6.61 -13.61 -12.10
CA GLY A 18 7.38 -14.64 -11.41
C GLY A 18 7.99 -14.19 -10.08
N TYR A 19 7.35 -13.24 -9.38
CA TYR A 19 7.83 -12.78 -8.08
C TYR A 19 7.81 -13.93 -7.06
N THR A 20 8.82 -14.00 -6.21
CA THR A 20 8.91 -15.08 -5.22
C THR A 20 7.74 -15.02 -4.21
N LYS A 21 7.38 -16.17 -3.63
CA LYS A 21 6.36 -16.24 -2.58
C LYS A 21 6.64 -15.29 -1.41
N LYS A 22 7.92 -15.18 -1.00
CA LYS A 22 8.35 -14.26 0.07
C LYS A 22 8.10 -12.80 -0.34
N THR A 23 8.50 -12.42 -1.56
CA THR A 23 8.26 -11.07 -2.08
C THR A 23 6.76 -10.74 -2.13
N MET A 24 5.93 -11.69 -2.56
CA MET A 24 4.47 -11.50 -2.60
C MET A 24 3.86 -11.30 -1.21
N ILE A 25 4.33 -12.03 -0.20
CA ILE A 25 3.88 -11.85 1.20
C ILE A 25 4.19 -10.42 1.68
N ASN A 26 5.42 -9.95 1.48
CA ASN A 26 5.83 -8.61 1.90
C ASN A 26 5.00 -7.53 1.18
N LYS A 27 4.81 -7.67 -0.15
CA LYS A 27 4.00 -6.73 -0.93
C LYS A 27 2.56 -6.67 -0.44
N ARG A 28 1.91 -7.81 -0.21
CA ARG A 28 0.53 -7.86 0.30
C ARG A 28 0.42 -7.20 1.67
N GLN A 29 1.39 -7.39 2.56
CA GLN A 29 1.42 -6.73 3.87
C GLN A 29 1.51 -5.22 3.73
N GLU A 30 2.42 -4.73 2.88
CA GLU A 30 2.57 -3.29 2.64
C GLU A 30 1.32 -2.67 2.01
N TYR A 31 0.70 -3.34 1.03
CA TYR A 31 -0.56 -2.88 0.44
C TYR A 31 -1.71 -2.89 1.42
N LYS A 32 -1.79 -3.88 2.31
CA LYS A 32 -2.78 -3.91 3.38
C LYS A 32 -2.62 -2.71 4.33
N HIS A 33 -1.39 -2.39 4.73
CA HIS A 33 -1.14 -1.23 5.60
C HIS A 33 -1.51 0.09 4.92
N LEU A 34 -1.14 0.27 3.65
CA LEU A 34 -1.48 1.47 2.89
C LEU A 34 -3.00 1.58 2.67
N TYR A 35 -3.65 0.49 2.28
CA TYR A 35 -5.11 0.45 2.10
C TYR A 35 -5.84 0.79 3.38
N ASN A 36 -5.47 0.19 4.51
CA ASN A 36 -6.10 0.50 5.80
C ASN A 36 -5.88 1.96 6.18
N PHE A 37 -4.68 2.51 6.01
CA PHE A 37 -4.42 3.92 6.29
C PHE A 37 -5.31 4.85 5.44
N LEU A 38 -5.37 4.63 4.12
CA LEU A 38 -6.14 5.47 3.22
C LEU A 38 -7.64 5.34 3.46
N SER A 39 -8.14 4.11 3.64
CA SER A 39 -9.59 3.87 3.81
C SER A 39 -10.10 4.25 5.20
N GLU A 40 -9.35 3.94 6.27
CA GLU A 40 -9.82 4.15 7.65
C GLU A 40 -9.44 5.53 8.19
N LYS A 41 -8.24 6.04 7.89
CA LYS A 41 -7.79 7.35 8.41
C LYS A 41 -8.06 8.53 7.48
N ARG A 42 -8.10 8.28 6.17
CA ARG A 42 -8.34 9.34 5.17
C ARG A 42 -9.70 9.27 4.50
N GLY A 43 -10.44 8.16 4.65
CA GLY A 43 -11.72 7.94 3.99
C GLY A 43 -11.62 7.77 2.46
N ILE A 44 -10.42 7.55 1.94
CA ILE A 44 -10.14 7.44 0.50
C ILE A 44 -10.27 5.98 0.08
N ARG A 45 -11.16 5.72 -0.89
CA ARG A 45 -11.41 4.37 -1.45
C ARG A 45 -11.14 4.27 -2.94
N GLU A 46 -11.16 5.40 -3.64
CA GLU A 46 -10.89 5.48 -5.08
C GLU A 46 -9.42 5.78 -5.31
N LEU A 47 -8.80 5.10 -6.29
CA LEU A 47 -7.39 5.30 -6.63
C LEU A 47 -7.13 6.74 -7.08
N GLU A 48 -8.02 7.31 -7.87
CA GLU A 48 -7.91 8.64 -8.47
C GLU A 48 -8.02 9.76 -7.43
N ALA A 49 -8.60 9.47 -6.26
CA ALA A 49 -8.69 10.41 -5.16
C ALA A 49 -7.42 10.45 -4.29
N ILE A 50 -6.47 9.54 -4.51
CA ILE A 50 -5.19 9.54 -3.77
C ILE A 50 -4.29 10.62 -4.34
N ILE A 51 -3.93 11.60 -3.50
CA ILE A 51 -2.97 12.63 -3.87
C ILE A 51 -1.63 12.43 -3.16
N PHE A 52 -0.60 13.11 -3.66
CA PHE A 52 0.76 13.04 -3.12
C PHE A 52 0.82 13.33 -1.60
N HIS A 53 -0.02 14.24 -1.11
CA HIS A 53 -0.07 14.58 0.32
C HIS A 53 -0.54 13.41 1.19
N ASP A 54 -1.42 12.53 0.68
CA ASP A 54 -1.87 11.34 1.41
C ASP A 54 -0.74 10.33 1.55
N LEU A 55 0.03 10.14 0.48
CA LEU A 55 1.21 9.26 0.48
C LEU A 55 2.30 9.77 1.42
N ARG A 56 2.56 11.08 1.42
CA ARG A 56 3.51 11.68 2.38
C ARG A 56 3.04 11.47 3.82
N ALA A 57 1.75 11.66 4.07
CA ALA A 57 1.19 11.46 5.40
C ALA A 57 1.25 10.00 5.85
N TYR A 58 1.09 9.03 4.93
CA TYR A 58 1.26 7.63 5.23
C TYR A 58 2.69 7.31 5.70
N ILE A 59 3.70 7.84 5.01
CA ILE A 59 5.11 7.68 5.38
C ILE A 59 5.35 8.25 6.79
N SER A 60 4.89 9.47 7.06
CA SER A 60 5.00 10.09 8.39
C SER A 60 4.29 9.27 9.47
N PHE A 61 3.10 8.74 9.17
CA PHE A 61 2.36 7.87 10.09
C PHE A 61 3.13 6.58 10.41
N ARG A 62 3.74 5.95 9.40
CA ARG A 62 4.56 4.74 9.57
C ARG A 62 5.81 5.01 10.41
N GLN A 63 6.50 6.14 10.18
CA GLN A 63 7.66 6.57 10.97
C GLN A 63 7.29 6.81 12.44
N GLN A 64 6.20 7.53 12.69
CA GLN A 64 5.71 7.78 14.06
C GLN A 64 5.27 6.50 14.79
N SER A 65 4.91 5.46 14.04
CA SER A 65 4.55 4.14 14.58
C SER A 65 5.77 3.29 14.96
N GLY A 66 6.99 3.84 14.85
CA GLY A 66 8.23 3.15 15.25
C GLY A 66 8.74 2.13 14.24
N ILE A 67 8.30 2.21 12.97
CA ILE A 67 8.80 1.34 11.91
C ILE A 67 10.14 1.89 11.41
N GLU A 68 11.13 0.99 11.31
CA GLU A 68 12.44 1.29 10.74
C GLU A 68 12.30 1.95 9.36
N PRO A 69 13.04 3.03 9.07
CA PRO A 69 12.96 3.73 7.78
C PRO A 69 13.18 2.80 6.57
N SER A 70 14.03 1.79 6.71
CA SER A 70 14.31 0.76 5.69
C SER A 70 13.14 -0.18 5.41
N SER A 71 12.16 -0.22 6.32
CA SER A 71 10.96 -1.05 6.26
C SER A 71 9.71 -0.24 5.89
N ILE A 72 9.88 1.05 5.58
CA ILE A 72 8.81 1.89 5.02
C ILE A 72 9.06 1.92 3.52
N LEU A 73 8.45 0.96 2.80
CA LEU A 73 8.15 0.88 1.35
C LEU A 73 8.10 -0.58 0.86
#